data_AF-H8FUG5-F1
#
_entry.id   AF-H8FUG5-F1
#
_cell.length_a   1.000
_cell.length_b   1.000
_cell.length_c   1.000
_cell.angle_alpha   90.00
_cell.angle_beta   90.00
_cell.angle_gamma   90.00
#
_symmetry.space_group_name_H-M   'P 1'
#
loop_
_entity.id
_entity.type
_entity.pdbx_description
1 polymer ?
#
loop_
_entity_poly.entity_id
_entity_poly.type
_entity_poly.pdbx_seq_one_letter_code
_entity_poly.pdbx_strand_id
1 'polypeptide(L)'
;MFKQWMLWGVLVLPVSVAGGGQAVVAEPSALPPIDPPGVWHALTQDDATTESKCIGNPVTPLCAVETVIACFVRGSDELCRIGKGLDRPPGLFRGRPGIGVWERYRVAVAKRINPKKQPFLNEEPTKAGDVSLGIQSLFCQKVCETPDGPPTTYLIRPMDGRWVVLTWETPRW
;
A
#
# COMPACT_ATOMS: atom_id res chain seq x y z
N MET A 1 -45.05 68.02 11.55
CA MET A 1 -44.12 67.96 12.69
C MET A 1 -43.31 66.67 12.58
N PHE A 2 -41.98 66.80 12.67
CA PHE A 2 -40.89 65.83 12.85
C PHE A 2 -41.17 64.31 12.66
N LYS A 3 -40.58 63.62 11.68
CA LYS A 3 -39.15 63.27 11.50
C LYS A 3 -38.69 62.19 12.51
N GLN A 4 -38.66 60.92 12.11
CA GLN A 4 -37.68 59.96 12.62
C GLN A 4 -37.46 58.81 11.63
N TRP A 5 -36.26 58.81 11.04
CA TRP A 5 -35.69 57.71 10.27
C TRP A 5 -35.02 56.75 11.26
N MET A 6 -35.27 55.44 11.14
CA MET A 6 -34.39 54.42 11.73
C MET A 6 -33.79 53.59 10.60
N LEU A 7 -32.52 53.87 10.35
CA LEU A 7 -31.61 53.07 9.55
C LEU A 7 -31.38 51.73 10.25
N TRP A 8 -31.83 50.64 9.62
CA TRP A 8 -31.35 49.30 9.97
C TRP A 8 -30.00 49.08 9.27
N GLY A 9 -28.93 49.12 10.05
CA GLY A 9 -27.58 48.77 9.60
C GLY A 9 -27.50 47.27 9.33
N VAL A 10 -27.38 46.90 8.06
CA VAL A 10 -26.99 45.54 7.65
C VAL A 10 -25.47 45.45 7.79
N LEU A 11 -25.01 44.78 8.85
CA LEU A 11 -23.61 44.42 9.05
C LEU A 11 -23.32 43.16 8.21
N VAL A 12 -22.87 43.35 6.96
CA VAL A 12 -22.35 42.27 6.12
C VAL A 12 -20.88 42.05 6.52
N LEU A 13 -20.61 41.02 7.29
CA LEU A 13 -19.24 40.54 7.50
C LEU A 13 -18.76 39.84 6.22
N PRO A 14 -17.56 40.16 5.70
CA PRO A 14 -16.95 39.36 4.65
C PRO A 14 -16.49 38.03 5.25
N VAL A 15 -17.19 36.95 4.90
CA VAL A 15 -16.70 35.59 5.16
C VAL A 15 -15.58 35.33 4.17
N SER A 16 -14.34 35.47 4.62
CA SER A 16 -13.17 34.96 3.93
C SER A 16 -13.21 33.42 4.02
N VAL A 17 -13.80 32.77 3.01
CA VAL A 17 -13.61 31.33 2.84
C VAL A 17 -12.19 31.13 2.33
N ALA A 18 -11.31 30.77 3.26
CA ALA A 18 -9.96 30.31 3.00
C ALA A 18 -9.99 29.25 1.89
N GLY A 19 -9.10 29.41 0.91
CA GLY A 19 -8.94 28.48 -0.19
C GLY A 19 -8.79 27.07 0.33
N GLY A 20 -9.82 26.26 0.08
CA GLY A 20 -9.72 24.82 0.19
C GLY A 20 -8.71 24.38 -0.85
N GLY A 21 -7.46 24.20 -0.41
CA GLY A 21 -6.51 23.38 -1.14
C GLY A 21 -7.22 22.06 -1.38
N GLN A 22 -7.59 21.82 -2.64
CA GLN A 22 -8.07 20.53 -3.05
C GLN A 22 -6.94 19.57 -2.70
N ALA A 23 -7.13 18.80 -1.63
CA ALA A 23 -6.41 17.56 -1.45
C ALA A 23 -6.67 16.81 -2.75
N VAL A 24 -5.66 16.75 -3.61
CA VAL A 24 -5.68 15.89 -4.78
C VAL A 24 -5.84 14.52 -4.18
N VAL A 25 -7.09 14.02 -4.17
CA VAL A 25 -7.38 12.63 -3.86
C VAL A 25 -6.62 11.89 -4.95
N ALA A 26 -5.41 11.43 -4.60
CA ALA A 26 -4.62 10.59 -5.46
C ALA A 26 -5.57 9.52 -5.97
N GLU A 27 -5.81 9.50 -7.27
CA GLU A 27 -6.75 8.53 -7.83
C GLU A 27 -6.36 7.17 -7.24
N PRO A 28 -7.32 6.39 -6.71
CA PRO A 28 -7.09 5.02 -6.24
C PRO A 28 -6.46 4.09 -7.31
N SER A 29 -6.29 4.62 -8.51
CA SER A 29 -5.75 4.05 -9.72
C SER A 29 -4.23 4.26 -9.90
N ALA A 30 -3.56 5.18 -9.20
CA ALA A 30 -2.14 5.44 -9.48
C ALA A 30 -1.24 4.24 -9.11
N LEU A 31 -0.48 3.75 -10.09
CA LEU A 31 0.62 2.81 -9.84
C LEU A 31 1.67 3.52 -8.96
N PRO A 32 2.28 2.81 -7.99
CA PRO A 32 3.37 3.40 -7.22
C PRO A 32 4.54 3.77 -8.15
N PRO A 33 5.31 4.82 -7.81
CA PRO A 33 6.54 5.13 -8.53
C PRO A 33 7.54 3.97 -8.42
N ILE A 34 8.39 3.83 -9.43
CA ILE A 34 9.53 2.91 -9.39
C ILE A 34 10.66 3.58 -8.62
N ASP A 35 11.22 2.86 -7.66
CA ASP A 35 12.32 3.36 -6.86
C ASP A 35 13.63 3.33 -7.65
N PRO A 36 14.43 4.41 -7.64
CA PRO A 36 15.76 4.41 -8.23
C PRO A 36 16.65 3.30 -7.64
N PRO A 37 17.65 2.79 -8.40
CA PRO A 37 18.63 1.86 -7.84
C PRO A 37 19.30 2.42 -6.58
N GLY A 38 19.40 1.61 -5.54
CA GLY A 38 20.03 1.99 -4.27
C GLY A 38 19.13 2.76 -3.29
N VAL A 39 17.92 3.14 -3.71
CA VAL A 39 16.89 3.68 -2.81
C VAL A 39 16.07 2.51 -2.28
N TRP A 40 16.03 2.39 -0.95
CA TRP A 40 15.41 1.27 -0.25
C TRP A 40 14.55 1.79 0.89
N HIS A 41 13.33 1.29 0.97
CA HIS A 41 12.41 1.53 2.06
C HIS A 41 12.62 0.52 3.19
N ALA A 42 12.49 0.94 4.44
CA ALA A 42 12.57 0.05 5.60
C ALA A 42 11.19 -0.44 6.05
N LEU A 43 11.06 -1.76 6.27
CA LEU A 43 9.92 -2.39 6.90
C LEU A 43 10.37 -3.19 8.13
N THR A 44 9.89 -2.80 9.31
CA THR A 44 10.38 -3.33 10.60
C THR A 44 9.25 -3.98 11.42
N GLN A 45 9.56 -4.35 12.67
CA GLN A 45 8.62 -4.98 13.60
C GLN A 45 7.45 -4.08 14.04
N ASP A 46 7.57 -2.76 13.89
CA ASP A 46 6.59 -1.81 14.39
C ASP A 46 6.40 -0.61 13.44
N ASP A 47 5.36 0.18 13.69
CA ASP A 47 4.99 1.31 12.84
C ASP A 47 5.85 2.56 13.07
N ALA A 48 6.56 2.63 14.21
CA ALA A 48 7.40 3.77 14.54
C ALA A 48 8.72 3.76 13.75
N THR A 49 9.22 2.56 13.43
CA THR A 49 10.49 2.34 12.76
C THR A 49 10.36 1.91 11.29
N THR A 50 9.13 1.67 10.82
CA THR A 50 8.83 1.41 9.41
C THR A 50 8.61 2.71 8.62
N GLU A 51 9.05 2.72 7.37
CA GLU A 51 8.86 3.86 6.47
C GLU A 51 7.49 3.85 5.79
N SER A 52 6.88 2.66 5.62
CA SER A 52 5.48 2.55 5.15
C SER A 52 4.51 3.26 6.10
N LYS A 53 3.49 3.92 5.54
CA LYS A 53 2.46 4.65 6.31
C LYS A 53 1.06 4.07 6.14
N CYS A 54 0.92 2.89 5.55
CA CYS A 54 -0.38 2.28 5.26
C CYS A 54 -0.45 0.77 5.50
N ILE A 55 0.48 0.19 6.26
CA ILE A 55 0.36 -1.19 6.76
C ILE A 55 -0.97 -1.33 7.51
N GLY A 56 -1.75 -2.36 7.15
CA GLY A 56 -3.08 -2.61 7.72
C GLY A 56 -4.21 -1.76 7.11
N ASN A 57 -3.89 -0.84 6.19
CA ASN A 57 -4.87 -0.01 5.48
C ASN A 57 -4.61 -0.04 3.96
N PRO A 58 -5.02 -1.10 3.25
CA PRO A 58 -4.62 -1.34 1.86
C PRO A 58 -5.43 -0.52 0.85
N VAL A 59 -5.28 0.81 0.92
CA VAL A 59 -5.97 1.78 0.04
C VAL A 59 -5.29 1.97 -1.32
N THR A 60 -4.06 1.48 -1.48
CA THR A 60 -3.34 1.42 -2.77
C THR A 60 -2.76 0.02 -3.00
N PRO A 61 -2.35 -0.32 -4.23
CA PRO A 61 -1.68 -1.60 -4.50
C PRO A 61 -0.41 -1.80 -3.67
N LEU A 62 0.38 -0.73 -3.46
CA LEU A 62 1.59 -0.80 -2.65
C LEU A 62 1.25 -1.04 -1.17
N CYS A 63 0.23 -0.36 -0.63
CA CYS A 63 -0.21 -0.59 0.75
C CYS A 63 -0.66 -2.03 1.00
N ALA A 64 -1.29 -2.68 0.01
CA ALA A 64 -1.64 -4.10 0.10
C ALA A 64 -0.40 -4.99 0.19
N VAL A 65 0.61 -4.73 -0.65
CA VAL A 65 1.88 -5.47 -0.65
C VAL A 65 2.65 -5.24 0.65
N GLU A 66 2.80 -4.00 1.09
CA GLU A 66 3.46 -3.66 2.37
C GLU A 66 2.76 -4.32 3.56
N THR A 67 1.42 -4.40 3.54
CA THR A 67 0.65 -5.12 4.56
C THR A 67 0.97 -6.62 4.57
N VAL A 68 1.13 -7.25 3.40
CA VAL A 68 1.52 -8.67 3.31
C VAL A 68 2.96 -8.89 3.72
N ILE A 69 3.90 -8.02 3.34
CA ILE A 69 5.30 -8.12 3.80
C ILE A 69 5.36 -7.98 5.33
N ALA A 70 4.67 -6.97 5.88
CA ALA A 70 4.56 -6.78 7.33
C ALA A 70 3.93 -7.96 8.05
N CYS A 71 2.98 -8.68 7.41
CA CYS A 71 2.47 -9.93 7.97
C CYS A 71 3.60 -10.92 8.27
N PHE A 72 4.50 -11.17 7.32
CA PHE A 72 5.58 -12.14 7.49
C PHE A 72 6.69 -11.64 8.40
N VAL A 73 7.05 -10.36 8.31
CA VAL A 73 8.07 -9.75 9.18
C VAL A 73 7.62 -9.76 10.64
N ARG A 74 6.35 -9.40 10.91
CA ARG A 74 5.81 -9.26 12.27
C ARG A 74 5.16 -10.54 12.81
N GLY A 75 5.00 -11.58 11.98
CA GLY A 75 4.29 -12.80 12.35
C GLY A 75 2.81 -12.56 12.67
N SER A 76 2.16 -11.63 11.96
CA SER A 76 0.81 -11.18 12.25
C SER A 76 -0.22 -11.78 11.30
N ASP A 77 -0.93 -12.82 11.77
CA ASP A 77 -2.03 -13.44 11.02
C ASP A 77 -3.13 -12.44 10.64
N GLU A 78 -3.32 -11.40 11.45
CA GLU A 78 -4.29 -10.33 11.16
C GLU A 78 -3.85 -9.46 9.98
N LEU A 79 -2.56 -9.11 9.88
CA LEU A 79 -2.04 -8.39 8.71
C LEU A 79 -2.14 -9.25 7.45
N CYS A 80 -1.91 -10.56 7.54
CA CYS A 80 -2.14 -11.46 6.40
C CYS A 80 -3.60 -11.48 5.97
N ARG A 81 -4.54 -11.52 6.93
CA ARG A 81 -5.97 -11.44 6.64
C ARG A 81 -6.31 -10.17 5.87
N ILE A 82 -5.82 -9.02 6.33
CA ILE A 82 -6.08 -7.72 5.73
C ILE A 82 -5.47 -7.64 4.32
N GLY A 83 -4.16 -7.86 4.20
CA GLY A 83 -3.42 -7.69 2.95
C GLY A 83 -3.84 -8.65 1.84
N LYS A 84 -4.29 -9.86 2.21
CA LYS A 84 -4.80 -10.87 1.25
C LYS A 84 -6.33 -10.85 1.09
N GLY A 85 -7.03 -9.99 1.81
CA GLY A 85 -8.49 -9.91 1.75
C GLY A 85 -9.21 -11.17 2.23
N LEU A 86 -8.64 -11.91 3.19
CA LEU A 86 -9.26 -13.13 3.72
C LEU A 86 -10.38 -12.81 4.71
N ASP A 87 -11.37 -13.70 4.81
CA ASP A 87 -12.45 -13.57 5.79
C ASP A 87 -11.98 -13.77 7.23
N ARG A 88 -10.93 -14.58 7.43
CA ARG A 88 -10.38 -14.92 8.74
C ARG A 88 -8.85 -15.02 8.71
N PRO A 89 -8.16 -14.83 9.85
CA PRO A 89 -6.72 -14.98 9.93
C PRO A 89 -6.30 -16.41 9.56
N PRO A 90 -5.19 -16.61 8.80
CA PRO A 90 -4.83 -17.91 8.25
C PRO A 90 -4.18 -18.86 9.28
N GLY A 91 -3.74 -18.36 10.43
CA GLY A 91 -3.13 -19.18 11.49
C GLY A 91 -1.74 -19.70 11.14
N LEU A 92 -1.00 -18.97 10.30
CA LEU A 92 0.34 -19.32 9.81
C LEU A 92 1.37 -19.29 10.93
N PHE A 93 1.28 -18.32 11.84
CA PHE A 93 2.33 -18.08 12.83
C PHE A 93 2.08 -18.74 14.17
N ARG A 94 0.82 -19.07 14.50
CA ARG A 94 0.45 -19.73 15.78
C ARG A 94 1.05 -19.02 17.01
N GLY A 95 1.10 -17.69 16.98
CA GLY A 95 1.68 -16.85 18.04
C GLY A 95 3.22 -16.77 18.04
N ARG A 96 3.91 -17.28 17.01
CA ARG A 96 5.36 -17.12 16.86
C ARG A 96 5.69 -15.79 16.18
N PRO A 97 6.80 -15.12 16.56
CA PRO A 97 7.27 -13.96 15.84
C PRO A 97 7.61 -14.31 14.39
N GLY A 98 7.61 -13.30 13.52
CA GLY A 98 7.87 -13.45 12.09
C GLY A 98 9.28 -13.98 11.76
N ILE A 99 9.50 -14.24 10.47
CA ILE A 99 10.70 -14.93 9.95
C ILE A 99 11.93 -14.03 9.79
N GLY A 100 11.77 -12.70 9.92
CA GLY A 100 12.86 -11.73 9.78
C GLY A 100 12.81 -10.67 10.88
N VAL A 101 13.97 -10.12 11.25
CA VAL A 101 14.02 -9.01 12.22
C VAL A 101 13.46 -7.75 11.56
N TRP A 102 13.84 -7.49 10.30
CA TRP A 102 13.30 -6.42 9.45
C TRP A 102 13.68 -6.69 7.98
N GLU A 103 13.06 -5.98 7.06
CA GLU A 103 13.26 -6.10 5.61
C GLU A 103 13.52 -4.72 5.00
N ARG A 104 14.38 -4.66 3.98
CA ARG A 104 14.44 -3.52 3.07
C ARG A 104 13.83 -3.90 1.75
N TYR A 105 13.02 -3.02 1.18
CA TYR A 105 12.39 -3.29 -0.10
C TYR A 105 12.43 -2.07 -1.01
N ARG A 106 12.25 -2.32 -2.31
CA ARG A 106 12.03 -1.28 -3.30
C ARG A 106 11.08 -1.76 -4.39
N VAL A 107 10.29 -0.84 -4.92
CA VAL A 107 9.43 -1.06 -6.08
C VAL A 107 10.28 -1.04 -7.34
N ALA A 108 10.56 -2.21 -7.90
CA ALA A 108 11.35 -2.36 -9.12
C ALA A 108 10.50 -2.38 -10.39
N VAL A 109 9.24 -2.83 -10.28
CA VAL A 109 8.28 -2.89 -11.39
C VAL A 109 6.89 -2.52 -10.89
N ALA A 110 6.15 -1.74 -11.68
CA ALA A 110 4.75 -1.46 -11.44
C ALA A 110 4.02 -1.38 -12.78
N LYS A 111 3.02 -2.22 -12.97
CA LYS A 111 2.25 -2.28 -14.22
C LYS A 111 0.80 -2.66 -13.98
N ARG A 112 -0.10 -2.15 -14.81
CA ARG A 112 -1.44 -2.72 -14.95
C ARG A 112 -1.37 -3.98 -15.81
N ILE A 113 -2.11 -5.02 -15.42
CA ILE A 113 -2.15 -6.25 -16.19
C ILE A 113 -3.00 -6.06 -17.45
N ASN A 114 -2.47 -6.60 -18.55
CA ASN A 114 -3.25 -6.93 -19.74
C ASN A 114 -3.46 -8.46 -19.76
N PRO A 115 -4.67 -8.96 -19.47
CA PRO A 115 -4.93 -10.40 -19.39
C PRO A 115 -4.65 -11.15 -20.70
N LYS A 116 -4.71 -10.49 -21.86
CA LYS A 116 -4.36 -11.11 -23.14
C LYS A 116 -2.86 -11.44 -23.25
N LYS A 117 -2.00 -10.67 -22.56
CA LYS A 117 -0.54 -10.84 -22.59
C LYS A 117 -0.02 -11.65 -21.40
N GLN A 118 -0.65 -11.52 -20.25
CA GLN A 118 -0.30 -12.23 -19.03
C GLN A 118 -1.59 -12.79 -18.41
N PRO A 119 -2.09 -13.94 -18.89
CA PRO A 119 -3.39 -14.46 -18.46
C PRO A 119 -3.39 -15.02 -17.04
N PHE A 120 -2.20 -15.34 -16.49
CA PHE A 120 -2.04 -15.87 -15.14
C PHE A 120 -0.78 -15.28 -14.47
N LEU A 121 -0.76 -15.27 -13.14
CA LEU A 121 0.45 -15.26 -12.33
C LEU A 121 0.37 -16.47 -11.40
N ASN A 122 1.38 -17.35 -11.43
CA ASN A 122 1.23 -18.73 -10.93
C ASN A 122 -0.04 -19.38 -11.52
N GLU A 123 -0.97 -19.80 -10.66
CA GLU A 123 -2.27 -20.40 -11.03
C GLU A 123 -3.43 -19.39 -10.98
N GLU A 124 -3.20 -18.15 -10.52
CA GLU A 124 -4.26 -17.15 -10.36
C GLU A 124 -4.56 -16.48 -11.71
N PRO A 125 -5.82 -16.55 -12.21
CA PRO A 125 -6.23 -15.88 -13.43
C PRO A 125 -6.19 -14.36 -13.26
N THR A 126 -5.58 -13.66 -14.21
CA THR A 126 -5.54 -12.20 -14.19
C THR A 126 -6.78 -11.59 -14.83
N LYS A 127 -7.11 -10.38 -14.38
CA LYS A 127 -8.25 -9.59 -14.86
C LYS A 127 -7.81 -8.19 -15.25
N ALA A 128 -8.60 -7.57 -16.12
CA ALA A 128 -8.40 -6.15 -16.43
C ALA A 128 -8.58 -5.33 -15.16
N GLY A 129 -7.66 -4.41 -14.88
CA GLY A 129 -7.63 -3.63 -13.65
C GLY A 129 -6.71 -4.19 -12.57
N ASP A 130 -6.31 -5.46 -12.66
CA ASP A 130 -5.27 -6.00 -11.77
C ASP A 130 -3.96 -5.25 -11.96
N VAL A 131 -3.17 -5.22 -10.89
CA VAL A 131 -1.84 -4.62 -10.84
C VAL A 131 -0.82 -5.70 -10.59
N SER A 132 0.31 -5.62 -11.28
CA SER A 132 1.51 -6.39 -10.97
C SER A 132 2.59 -5.46 -10.44
N LEU A 133 3.07 -5.75 -9.23
CA LEU A 133 4.19 -5.06 -8.61
C LEU A 133 5.36 -6.02 -8.44
N GLY A 134 6.53 -5.64 -8.95
CA GLY A 134 7.79 -6.33 -8.68
C GLY A 134 8.49 -5.65 -7.51
N ILE A 135 8.61 -6.35 -6.39
CA ILE A 135 9.34 -5.88 -5.21
C ILE A 135 10.67 -6.61 -5.12
N GLN A 136 11.75 -5.85 -5.09
CA GLN A 136 13.03 -6.39 -4.70
C GLN A 136 13.17 -6.23 -3.20
N SER A 137 13.55 -7.30 -2.52
CA SER A 137 13.59 -7.39 -1.05
C SER A 137 14.97 -7.83 -0.58
N LEU A 138 15.40 -7.31 0.57
CA LEU A 138 16.58 -7.72 1.31
C LEU A 138 16.14 -8.10 2.71
N PHE A 139 16.35 -9.35 3.10
CA PHE A 139 16.14 -9.75 4.49
C PHE A 139 17.28 -9.24 5.34
N CYS A 140 16.94 -8.62 6.48
CA CYS A 140 17.93 -7.99 7.33
C CYS A 140 17.84 -8.54 8.75
N GLN A 141 19.03 -8.86 9.29
CA GLN A 141 19.22 -9.18 10.71
C GLN A 141 20.17 -8.13 11.30
N LYS A 142 21.44 -8.51 11.54
CA LYS A 142 22.52 -7.58 11.88
C LYS A 142 23.00 -6.79 10.67
N VAL A 143 23.01 -7.43 9.51
CA VAL A 143 23.35 -6.87 8.20
C VAL A 143 22.27 -7.34 7.23
N CYS A 144 21.99 -6.54 6.20
CA CYS A 144 21.10 -6.96 5.12
C CYS A 144 21.82 -7.89 4.15
N GLU A 145 21.09 -8.83 3.60
CA GLU A 145 21.54 -9.60 2.45
C GLU A 145 21.85 -8.68 1.25
N THR A 146 22.67 -9.17 0.33
CA THR A 146 22.87 -8.52 -0.96
C THR A 146 21.67 -8.80 -1.86
N PRO A 147 21.21 -7.82 -2.67
CA PRO A 147 20.17 -8.07 -3.64
C PRO A 147 20.66 -9.13 -4.62
N ASP A 148 20.09 -10.33 -4.55
CA ASP A 148 20.31 -11.38 -5.53
C ASP A 148 18.98 -11.68 -6.24
N GLY A 149 19.09 -11.93 -7.54
CA GLY A 149 17.96 -12.31 -8.37
C GLY A 149 16.95 -11.21 -8.75
N PRO A 150 15.95 -11.59 -9.57
CA PRO A 150 14.87 -10.72 -9.99
C PRO A 150 13.87 -10.42 -8.85
N PRO A 151 13.06 -9.35 -8.97
CA PRO A 151 12.03 -9.01 -7.99
C PRO A 151 10.97 -10.11 -7.80
N THR A 152 10.43 -10.23 -6.57
CA THR A 152 9.19 -10.96 -6.32
C THR A 152 8.04 -10.23 -6.97
N THR A 153 7.27 -10.91 -7.82
CA THR A 153 6.13 -10.33 -8.51
C THR A 153 4.84 -10.62 -7.76
N TYR A 154 4.13 -9.59 -7.34
CA TYR A 154 2.82 -9.66 -6.68
C TYR A 154 1.71 -9.39 -7.70
N LEU A 155 0.62 -10.16 -7.64
CA LEU A 155 -0.64 -9.87 -8.33
C LEU A 155 -1.63 -9.28 -7.33
N ILE A 156 -2.09 -8.06 -7.59
CA ILE A 156 -2.95 -7.29 -6.69
C ILE A 156 -4.23 -6.90 -7.42
N ARG A 157 -5.36 -7.03 -6.73
CA ARG A 157 -6.71 -6.76 -7.29
C ARG A 157 -7.48 -5.79 -6.41
N PRO A 158 -8.23 -4.84 -6.98
CA PRO A 158 -9.19 -4.06 -6.22
C PRO A 158 -10.44 -4.92 -5.92
N MET A 159 -10.82 -5.03 -4.66
CA MET A 159 -11.99 -5.77 -4.18
C MET A 159 -12.64 -5.00 -3.03
N ASP A 160 -13.95 -4.76 -3.11
CA ASP A 160 -14.74 -4.13 -2.04
C ASP A 160 -14.14 -2.83 -1.47
N GLY A 161 -13.66 -1.96 -2.35
CA GLY A 161 -13.09 -0.66 -1.98
C GLY A 161 -11.67 -0.70 -1.40
N ARG A 162 -11.01 -1.86 -1.40
CA ARG A 162 -9.61 -2.03 -0.97
C ARG A 162 -8.79 -2.79 -2.01
N TRP A 163 -7.47 -2.74 -1.88
CA TRP A 163 -6.55 -3.56 -2.67
C TRP A 163 -6.16 -4.81 -1.90
N VAL A 164 -6.05 -5.94 -2.59
CA VAL A 164 -5.67 -7.21 -1.97
C VAL A 164 -4.65 -7.95 -2.82
N VAL A 165 -3.67 -8.58 -2.17
CA VAL A 165 -2.70 -9.45 -2.82
C VAL A 165 -3.31 -10.84 -2.98
N LEU A 166 -3.47 -11.28 -4.23
CA LEU A 166 -4.03 -12.59 -4.54
C LEU A 166 -2.96 -13.69 -4.47
N THR A 167 -1.82 -13.43 -5.10
CA THR A 167 -0.69 -14.35 -5.16
C THR A 167 0.60 -13.59 -5.43
N TRP A 168 1.74 -14.27 -5.29
CA TRP A 168 3.04 -13.74 -5.66
C TRP A 168 3.96 -14.87 -6.14
N GLU A 169 4.88 -14.52 -7.00
CA GLU A 169 5.92 -15.40 -7.52
C GLU A 169 7.27 -14.83 -7.13
N THR A 170 8.00 -15.56 -6.28
CA THR A 170 9.42 -15.29 -5.98
C THR A 170 10.23 -16.23 -6.85
N PRO A 171 10.94 -15.72 -7.88
CA PRO A 171 11.75 -16.58 -8.74
C PRO A 171 12.79 -17.32 -7.92
N ARG A 172 12.92 -18.63 -8.14
CA ARG A 172 13.98 -19.43 -7.51
C ARG A 172 15.28 -19.26 -8.29
N TRP A 173 16.39 -19.21 -7.56
CA TRP A 173 17.75 -19.26 -8.08
C TRP A 173 18.46 -20.54 -7.58
#